data_AF-A0A962V716-F1
#
_entry.id   AF-A0A962V716-F1
#
_cell.length_a   1.000
_cell.length_b   1.000
_cell.length_c   1.000
_cell.angle_alpha   90.00
_cell.angle_beta   90.00
_cell.angle_gamma   90.00
#
_symmetry.space_group_name_H-M   'P 1'
#
loop_
_entity.id
_entity.type
_entity.pdbx_description
1 polymer ?
#
loop_
_entity_poly.entity_id
_entity_poly.type
_entity_poly.pdbx_seq_one_letter_code
_entity_poly.pdbx_strand_id
1 'polypeptide(L)' 'MGGVGPIFGQVHHFLRAAKEPVPYAIKRYTTECRRLYGVLDKRLEGREYVAGDLSIADFAILPWTA' A
#
# COMPACT_ATOMS: atom_id res chain seq x y z
N MET A 1 1.16 -1.19 -13.61
CA MET A 1 0.39 -1.03 -12.35
C MET A 1 1.04 -1.91 -11.29
N GLY A 2 1.26 -1.41 -10.07
CA GLY A 2 1.93 -2.14 -8.98
C GLY A 2 0.95 -2.50 -7.86
N GLY A 3 1.21 -3.60 -7.15
CA GLY A 3 0.42 -4.04 -5.99
C GLY A 3 0.90 -3.43 -4.67
N VAL A 4 0.25 -3.82 -3.56
CA VAL A 4 0.49 -3.32 -2.18
C VAL A 4 1.98 -3.38 -1.80
N GLY A 5 2.61 -4.57 -1.81
CA GLY A 5 4.01 -4.70 -1.39
C GLY A 5 5.00 -3.80 -2.16
N PRO A 6 5.07 -3.89 -3.51
CA PRO A 6 6.00 -3.09 -4.29
C PRO A 6 5.82 -1.57 -4.14
N ILE A 7 4.59 -1.07 -4.08
CA ILE A 7 4.35 0.38 -3.98
C ILE A 7 4.71 0.90 -2.59
N PHE A 8 4.32 0.20 -1.53
CA PHE A 8 4.60 0.63 -0.16
C PHE A 8 6.10 0.58 0.14
N GLY A 9 6.81 -0.43 -0.37
CA GLY A 9 8.28 -0.47 -0.29
C GLY A 9 8.95 0.74 -0.96
N GLN A 10 8.47 1.14 -2.15
CA GLN A 10 9.00 2.33 -2.84
C GLN A 10 8.69 3.61 -2.08
N VAL A 11 7.47 3.78 -1.55
CA VAL A 11 7.13 4.93 -0.70
C VAL A 11 8.08 5.03 0.48
N HIS A 12 8.27 3.95 1.22
CA HIS A 12 9.15 3.95 2.40
C HIS A 12 10.61 4.21 2.03
N HIS A 13 11.09 3.67 0.92
CA HIS A 13 12.43 3.98 0.44
C HIS A 13 12.61 5.49 0.20
N PHE A 14 11.75 6.10 -0.62
CA PHE A 14 11.90 7.52 -0.98
C PHE A 14 11.59 8.49 0.16
N LEU A 15 10.77 8.10 1.14
CA LEU A 15 10.48 8.93 2.32
C LEU A 15 11.52 8.81 3.44
N ARG A 16 12.15 7.64 3.61
CA ARG A 16 12.93 7.34 4.82
C ARG A 16 14.37 6.89 4.57
N ALA A 17 14.66 6.27 3.43
CA ALA A 17 15.94 5.61 3.19
C ALA A 17 16.78 6.24 2.07
N ALA A 18 16.16 6.97 1.14
CA ALA A 18 16.86 7.67 0.08
C ALA A 18 17.81 8.71 0.68
N LYS A 19 19.08 8.72 0.22
CA LYS A 19 20.12 9.62 0.73
C LYS A 19 19.80 11.10 0.49
N GLU A 20 19.08 11.37 -0.59
CA GLU A 20 18.63 12.71 -0.98
C GLU A 20 17.14 12.69 -1.31
N PRO A 21 16.40 13.78 -1.03
CA PRO A 21 15.01 13.87 -1.42
C PRO A 21 14.83 13.83 -2.93
N VAL A 22 13.91 12.98 -3.42
CA VAL A 22 13.52 12.91 -4.83
C VAL A 22 12.04 13.30 -4.95
N PRO A 23 11.69 14.60 -5.09
CA PRO A 23 10.31 15.08 -4.98
C PRO A 23 9.32 14.40 -5.93
N TYR A 24 9.75 14.13 -7.17
CA TYR A 24 8.93 13.43 -8.14
C TYR A 24 8.57 12.00 -7.68
N ALA A 25 9.57 11.24 -7.21
CA ALA A 25 9.37 9.87 -6.75
C ALA A 25 8.48 9.85 -5.50
N ILE A 26 8.76 10.71 -4.52
CA ILE A 26 7.94 10.87 -3.32
C ILE A 26 6.48 11.13 -3.70
N LYS A 27 6.21 12.11 -4.58
CA LYS A 27 4.86 12.42 -5.03
C LYS A 27 4.20 11.24 -5.74
N ARG A 28 4.91 10.63 -6.70
CA ARG A 28 4.41 9.51 -7.50
C ARG A 28 3.98 8.32 -6.61
N TYR A 29 4.89 7.86 -5.75
CA TYR A 29 4.62 6.68 -4.93
C TYR A 29 3.62 6.97 -3.81
N THR A 30 3.65 8.17 -3.22
CA THR A 30 2.66 8.57 -2.21
C THR A 30 1.25 8.62 -2.80
N THR A 31 1.08 9.18 -4.01
CA THR A 31 -0.22 9.19 -4.70
C THR A 31 -0.71 7.77 -4.97
N GLU A 32 0.16 6.87 -5.43
CA GLU A 32 -0.23 5.49 -5.70
C GLU A 32 -0.56 4.71 -4.42
N CYS A 33 0.17 4.93 -3.33
CA CYS A 33 -0.12 4.35 -2.02
C CYS A 33 -1.51 4.78 -1.52
N ARG A 34 -1.85 6.07 -1.62
CA ARG A 34 -3.20 6.57 -1.31
C ARG A 34 -4.28 5.90 -2.17
N ARG A 35 -4.01 5.68 -3.45
CA ARG A 35 -4.95 4.96 -4.34
C ARG A 35 -5.17 3.52 -3.87
N LEU A 36 -4.10 2.82 -3.46
CA LEU A 36 -4.19 1.45 -2.97
C LEU A 36 -4.96 1.36 -1.64
N TYR A 37 -4.75 2.31 -0.72
CA TYR A 37 -5.57 2.42 0.48
C TYR A 37 -7.06 2.58 0.12
N GLY A 38 -7.40 3.45 -0.84
CA GLY A 38 -8.79 3.61 -1.28
C GLY A 38 -9.38 2.36 -1.98
N VAL A 39 -8.57 1.53 -2.62
CA VAL A 39 -9.02 0.23 -3.15
C VAL A 39 -9.29 -0.75 -2.02
N LEU A 40 -8.40 -0.82 -1.02
CA LEU A 40 -8.56 -1.71 0.11
C LEU A 40 -9.79 -1.34 0.96
N ASP A 41 -9.99 -0.06 1.23
CA ASP A 41 -11.13 0.47 1.98
C ASP A 41 -12.47 0.10 1.31
N LYS A 42 -12.60 0.38 0.00
CA LYS A 42 -13.76 -0.04 -0.80
C LYS A 42 -13.94 -1.56 -0.85
N ARG A 43 -12.84 -2.32 -0.83
CA ARG A 43 -12.92 -3.78 -0.86
C ARG A 43 -13.45 -4.34 0.46
N LEU A 44 -13.13 -3.71 1.57
CA LEU A 44 -13.56 -4.09 2.92
C LEU A 44 -14.95 -3.54 3.28
N GLU A 45 -15.56 -2.70 2.44
CA GLU A 45 -16.92 -2.23 2.66
C GLU A 45 -17.90 -3.42 2.75
N GLY A 46 -18.50 -3.59 3.94
CA GLY A 46 -19.40 -4.70 4.25
C GLY A 46 -18.73 -6.08 4.34
N ARG A 47 -17.40 -6.16 4.45
CA ARG A 47 -16.65 -7.43 4.58
C ARG A 47 -15.69 -7.39 5.75
N GLU A 48 -15.59 -8.49 6.46
CA GLU A 48 -14.64 -8.63 7.57
C GLU A 48 -13.20 -8.83 7.06
N TYR A 49 -13.04 -9.60 5.98
CA TYR A 49 -11.74 -9.92 5.37
C TYR A 49 -11.71 -9.62 3.88
N VAL A 50 -10.51 -9.41 3.33
CA VAL A 50 -10.30 -9.00 1.93
C VAL A 50 -10.85 -10.04 0.95
N ALA A 51 -10.77 -11.33 1.28
CA ALA A 51 -11.28 -12.42 0.46
C ALA A 51 -12.73 -12.83 0.81
N GLY A 52 -13.35 -12.22 1.82
CA GLY A 52 -14.60 -12.68 2.43
C GLY A 52 -14.32 -13.47 3.70
N ASP A 53 -13.71 -14.64 3.57
CA ASP A 53 -13.17 -15.42 4.68
C ASP A 53 -11.72 -15.03 4.97
N LEU A 54 -11.28 -15.21 6.23
CA LEU A 54 -9.90 -15.00 6.62
C LEU A 54 -8.96 -15.87 5.78
N SER A 55 -7.95 -15.24 5.17
CA SER A 55 -7.05 -15.94 4.27
C SER A 55 -5.62 -15.40 4.33
N ILE A 56 -4.72 -16.07 3.61
CA ILE A 56 -3.35 -15.59 3.39
C ILE A 56 -3.31 -14.19 2.77
N ALA A 57 -4.37 -13.73 2.09
CA ALA A 57 -4.41 -12.41 1.49
C ALA A 57 -4.39 -11.31 2.56
N ASP A 58 -5.09 -11.51 3.67
CA ASP A 58 -5.16 -10.56 4.78
C ASP A 58 -3.78 -10.44 5.46
N PHE A 59 -3.13 -11.58 5.73
CA PHE A 59 -1.78 -11.61 6.29
C PHE A 59 -0.70 -11.08 5.33
N ALA A 60 -0.91 -11.17 4.00
CA ALA A 60 0.00 -10.60 3.02
C ALA A 60 -0.13 -9.07 2.91
N ILE A 61 -1.31 -8.51 3.23
CA ILE A 61 -1.60 -7.08 3.13
C ILE A 61 -1.30 -6.36 4.45
N LEU A 62 -1.73 -6.94 5.58
CA LEU A 62 -1.70 -6.32 6.91
C LEU A 62 -0.32 -5.72 7.29
N PRO A 63 0.82 -6.41 7.07
CA PRO A 63 2.13 -5.87 7.46
C PRO A 63 2.54 -4.61 6.69
N TRP A 64 1.92 -4.35 5.54
CA TRP A 64 2.17 -3.14 4.75
C TRP A 64 1.27 -1.97 5.15
N THR A 65 0.10 -2.26 5.73
CA THR A 65 -0.93 -1.25 6.04
C THR A 65 -0.94 -0.82 7.50
N ALA A 66 -0.27 -1.56 8.38
CA ALA A 66 -0.16 -1.29 9.82
C ALA A 66 0.89 -0.22 10.17
#